data_AF-A0A1C4DMX1-F1
#
_entry.id   AF-A0A1C4DMX1-F1
#
_cell.length_a   1.000
_cell.length_b   1.000
_cell.length_c   1.000
_cell.angle_alpha   90.00
_cell.angle_beta   90.00
_cell.angle_gamma   90.00
#
_symmetry.space_group_name_H-M   'P 1'
#
loop_
_entity.id
_entity.type
_entity.pdbx_description
1 polymer ?
#
loop_
_entity_poly.entity_id
_entity_poly.type
_entity_poly.pdbx_seq_one_letter_code
_entity_poly.pdbx_strand_id
1 'polypeptide(L)'
;MEQRIDEWFQARLGKVTASKISDVMTKTKNGYAASRQNYMAQLICERLTEKPTESYSNAAMQRGTELEPEARRCYELENLCKVSEVGFIPHPTIENAGASPDGLV
;
A
#
# COMPACT_ATOMS: atom_id res chain seq x y z
N MET A 1 14.49 -1.36 -3.78
CA MET A 1 13.32 -2.26 -3.61
C MET A 1 12.28 -1.82 -4.60
N GLU A 2 11.87 -2.70 -5.49
CA GLU A 2 10.81 -2.44 -6.46
C GLU A 2 9.46 -2.85 -5.85
N GLN A 3 8.35 -2.37 -6.40
CA GLN A 3 7.03 -2.78 -5.92
C GLN A 3 6.67 -4.19 -6.40
N ARG A 4 5.80 -4.89 -5.66
CA ARG A 4 5.21 -6.19 -6.06
C ARG A 4 6.20 -7.36 -6.13
N ILE A 5 7.40 -7.22 -5.55
CA ILE A 5 8.36 -8.32 -5.33
C ILE A 5 8.31 -8.80 -3.88
N ASP A 6 8.90 -9.96 -3.60
CA ASP A 6 8.89 -10.58 -2.27
C ASP A 6 9.47 -9.64 -1.19
N GLU A 7 10.58 -8.93 -1.45
CA GLU A 7 11.14 -7.99 -0.48
C GLU A 7 10.16 -6.86 -0.14
N TRP A 8 9.32 -6.45 -1.09
CA TRP A 8 8.31 -5.41 -0.89
C TRP A 8 7.14 -5.90 -0.05
N PHE A 9 6.67 -7.12 -0.28
CA PHE A 9 5.64 -7.74 0.56
C PHE A 9 6.13 -7.90 2.00
N GLN A 10 7.38 -8.34 2.17
CA GLN A 10 8.02 -8.47 3.48
C GLN A 10 8.21 -7.11 4.17
N ALA A 11 8.60 -6.07 3.43
CA ALA A 11 8.74 -4.73 4.00
C ALA A 11 7.43 -4.15 4.56
N ARG A 12 6.29 -4.59 4.03
CA ARG A 12 4.93 -4.16 4.42
C ARG A 12 4.30 -5.02 5.51
N LEU A 13 4.83 -6.21 5.74
CA LEU A 13 4.31 -7.21 6.67
C LEU A 13 3.99 -6.60 8.04
N GLY A 14 2.74 -6.68 8.46
CA GLY A 14 2.32 -6.23 9.79
C GLY A 14 2.39 -4.72 10.01
N LYS A 15 2.52 -3.91 8.94
CA LYS A 15 2.59 -2.45 9.00
C LYS A 15 1.32 -1.80 8.43
N VAL A 16 0.93 -0.68 9.02
CA VAL A 16 -0.13 0.17 8.49
C VAL A 16 0.38 0.83 7.20
N THR A 17 -0.32 0.59 6.08
CA THR A 17 0.06 1.14 4.78
C THR A 17 -0.87 2.27 4.35
N ALA A 18 -0.37 3.24 3.58
CA ALA A 18 -1.16 4.36 3.08
C ALA A 18 -2.48 3.94 2.40
N SER A 19 -2.49 2.85 1.62
CA SER A 19 -3.69 2.33 0.95
C SER A 19 -4.79 1.80 1.88
N LYS A 20 -4.48 1.60 3.17
CA LYS A 20 -5.38 1.04 4.19
C LYS A 20 -5.61 2.01 5.36
N ILE A 21 -5.13 3.24 5.27
CA ILE A 21 -5.30 4.24 6.34
C ILE A 21 -6.78 4.62 6.53
N SER A 22 -7.58 4.56 5.47
CA SER A 22 -9.04 4.75 5.56
C SER A 22 -9.69 3.72 6.47
N ASP A 23 -9.29 2.45 6.39
CA ASP A 23 -9.81 1.38 7.25
C ASP A 23 -9.48 1.65 8.73
N VAL A 24 -8.33 2.27 9.02
CA VAL A 24 -7.94 2.67 10.39
C VAL A 24 -8.77 3.85 10.90
N MET A 25 -9.05 4.83 10.05
CA MET A 25 -9.60 6.13 10.43
C MET A 25 -11.13 6.21 10.36
N THR A 26 -11.78 5.31 9.60
CA THR A 26 -13.21 5.38 9.33
C THR A 26 -14.04 5.24 10.61
N LYS A 27 -14.97 6.18 10.80
CA LYS A 27 -15.92 6.22 11.92
C LYS A 27 -17.36 6.18 11.42
N THR A 28 -18.20 5.56 12.23
CA THR A 28 -19.66 5.54 12.13
C THR A 28 -20.25 6.39 13.26
N LYS A 29 -21.58 6.53 13.28
CA LYS A 29 -22.29 7.23 14.37
C LYS A 29 -21.98 6.68 15.77
N ASN A 30 -21.63 5.39 15.86
CA ASN A 30 -21.44 4.68 17.13
C ASN A 30 -19.97 4.39 17.46
N GLY A 31 -19.01 4.98 16.72
CA GLY A 31 -17.57 4.73 16.93
C GLY A 31 -16.87 4.22 15.68
N TYR A 32 -15.74 3.54 15.83
CA TYR A 32 -14.96 3.05 14.68
C TYR A 32 -15.73 2.01 13.86
N ALA A 33 -15.54 2.05 12.53
CA ALA A 33 -16.15 1.08 11.63
C ALA A 33 -15.55 -0.34 11.80
N ALA A 34 -16.30 -1.35 11.37
CA ALA A 34 -15.85 -2.74 11.40
C ALA A 34 -14.58 -2.98 10.58
N SER A 35 -14.35 -2.17 9.53
CA SER A 35 -13.12 -2.20 8.73
C SER A 35 -11.85 -2.05 9.57
N ARG A 36 -11.89 -1.23 10.64
CA ARG A 36 -10.77 -1.07 11.56
C ARG A 36 -10.44 -2.36 12.31
N GLN A 37 -11.46 -3.07 12.79
CA GLN A 37 -11.27 -4.34 13.52
C GLN A 37 -10.76 -5.44 12.59
N ASN A 38 -11.32 -5.51 11.38
CA ASN A 38 -10.88 -6.46 10.36
C ASN A 38 -9.41 -6.23 9.96
N TYR A 39 -9.03 -4.98 9.71
CA TYR A 39 -7.65 -4.66 9.36
C TYR A 39 -6.69 -4.87 10.53
N MET A 40 -7.11 -4.58 11.77
CA MET A 40 -6.32 -4.88 12.97
C MET A 40 -6.08 -6.39 13.11
N ALA A 41 -7.11 -7.23 12.92
CA ALA A 41 -6.97 -8.68 12.95
C ALA A 41 -6.01 -9.18 11.86
N GLN A 42 -6.10 -8.64 10.65
CA GLN A 42 -5.16 -8.94 9.57
C GLN A 42 -3.71 -8.65 9.99
N LEU A 43 -3.42 -7.45 10.50
CA LEU A 43 -2.06 -7.08 10.92
C LEU A 43 -1.53 -7.93 12.07
N ILE A 44 -2.40 -8.36 13.00
CA ILE A 44 -2.03 -9.30 14.07
C ILE A 44 -1.65 -10.66 13.48
N CYS A 45 -2.45 -11.20 12.56
CA CYS A 45 -2.16 -12.46 11.89
C CYS A 45 -0.84 -12.40 11.12
N GLU A 46 -0.60 -11.34 10.35
CA GLU A 46 0.66 -11.15 9.61
C GLU A 46 1.88 -11.17 10.54
N ARG A 47 1.79 -10.51 11.69
CA ARG A 47 2.88 -10.50 12.70
C ARG A 47 3.10 -11.86 13.35
N LEU A 48 2.03 -12.59 13.68
CA LEU A 48 2.14 -13.88 14.34
C LEU A 48 2.59 -15.00 13.41
N THR A 49 2.21 -14.92 12.13
CA THR A 49 2.53 -15.94 11.12
C THR A 49 3.79 -15.64 10.33
N GLU A 50 4.31 -14.42 10.44
CA GLU A 50 5.42 -13.87 9.64
C GLU A 50 5.18 -13.97 8.12
N LYS A 51 3.91 -14.06 7.71
CA LYS A 51 3.51 -14.23 6.32
C LYS A 51 2.59 -13.09 5.88
N PRO A 52 2.83 -12.48 4.71
CA PRO A 52 1.93 -11.48 4.15
C PRO A 52 0.55 -12.09 3.91
N THR A 53 -0.51 -11.33 4.17
CA THR A 53 -1.86 -11.78 3.80
C THR A 53 -2.01 -11.77 2.29
N GLU A 54 -2.52 -12.86 1.72
CA GLU A 54 -2.86 -12.92 0.30
C GLU A 54 -3.83 -11.79 -0.06
N SER A 55 -3.46 -11.00 -1.06
CA SER A 55 -4.29 -9.89 -1.51
C SER A 55 -5.27 -10.37 -2.58
N TYR A 56 -6.55 -10.06 -2.41
CA TYR A 56 -7.53 -10.22 -3.47
C TYR A 56 -7.16 -9.33 -4.66
N SER A 57 -7.18 -9.90 -5.86
CA SER A 57 -7.03 -9.17 -7.11
C SER A 57 -8.20 -9.49 -8.04
N ASN A 58 -8.61 -8.50 -8.82
CA ASN A 58 -9.63 -8.66 -9.86
C ASN A 58 -9.08 -8.15 -11.21
N ALA A 59 -9.82 -8.38 -12.29
CA ALA A 59 -9.38 -8.01 -13.65
C ALA A 59 -9.07 -6.51 -13.79
N ALA A 60 -9.80 -5.64 -13.09
CA ALA A 60 -9.55 -4.20 -13.11
C ALA A 60 -8.24 -3.83 -12.39
N MET A 61 -7.95 -4.46 -11.25
CA MET A 61 -6.70 -4.27 -10.49
C MET A 61 -5.49 -4.79 -11.26
N GLN A 62 -5.63 -5.95 -11.92
CA GLN A 62 -4.59 -6.50 -12.77
C GLN A 62 -4.29 -5.56 -13.95
N ARG A 63 -5.32 -5.14 -14.68
CA ARG A 63 -5.17 -4.16 -15.78
C ARG A 63 -4.53 -2.85 -15.30
N GLY A 64 -4.89 -2.37 -14.11
CA GLY A 64 -4.28 -1.18 -13.52
C GLY A 64 -2.78 -1.35 -13.29
N THR A 65 -2.35 -2.51 -12.82
CA THR A 65 -0.92 -2.85 -12.65
C THR A 65 -0.19 -2.89 -13.99
N GLU A 66 -0.80 -3.49 -15.02
CA GLU A 66 -0.21 -3.59 -16.35
C GLU A 66 -0.05 -2.22 -17.04
N LEU A 67 -0.99 -1.29 -16.81
CA LEU A 67 -0.98 0.04 -17.42
C LEU A 67 -0.22 1.12 -16.64
N GLU A 68 0.20 0.84 -15.41
CA GLU A 68 0.90 1.80 -14.57
C GLU A 68 2.16 2.40 -15.22
N PRO A 69 3.04 1.62 -15.89
CA PRO A 69 4.22 2.19 -16.56
C PRO A 69 3.87 3.16 -17.69
N GLU A 70 2.79 2.88 -18.44
CA GLU A 70 2.30 3.75 -19.50
C GLU A 70 1.71 5.04 -18.91
N ALA A 71 0.91 4.92 -17.85
CA ALA A 71 0.34 6.07 -17.16
C ALA A 71 1.42 7.00 -16.61
N ARG A 72 2.49 6.44 -16.02
CA ARG A 72 3.65 7.21 -15.54
C ARG A 72 4.34 7.95 -16.68
N ARG A 73 4.61 7.27 -17.80
CA ARG A 73 5.24 7.90 -18.98
C ARG A 73 4.40 9.05 -19.54
N CYS A 74 3.08 8.87 -19.62
CA CYS A 74 2.18 9.96 -20.04
C CYS A 74 2.26 11.14 -19.07
N TYR A 75 2.24 10.89 -17.76
CA TYR A 75 2.37 11.93 -16.74
C TYR A 75 3.68 12.71 -16.85
N GLU A 76 4.82 12.04 -17.03
CA GLU A 76 6.14 12.67 -17.23
C GLU A 76 6.16 13.60 -18.45
N LEU A 77 5.60 13.15 -19.56
CA LEU A 77 5.54 13.91 -20.81
C LEU A 77 4.63 15.13 -20.71
N GLU A 78 3.45 14.98 -20.10
CA GLU A 78 2.48 16.07 -19.93
C GLU A 78 2.98 17.14 -18.96
N ASN A 79 3.67 16.74 -17.89
CA ASN A 79 4.08 17.64 -16.81
C ASN A 79 5.55 18.08 -16.90
N LEU A 80 6.28 17.61 -17.91
CA LEU A 80 7.72 17.88 -18.11
C LEU A 80 8.55 17.62 -16.83
N CYS A 81 8.22 16.54 -16.13
CA CYS A 81 8.87 16.13 -14.90
C CYS A 81 9.50 14.74 -15.04
N LYS A 82 10.33 14.35 -14.06
CA LYS A 82 10.88 13.00 -13.96
C LYS A 82 10.23 12.31 -12.77
N VAL A 83 9.73 11.09 -12.97
CA VAL A 83 9.15 10.29 -11.90
C VAL A 83 10.08 9.13 -11.59
N SER A 84 10.58 9.07 -10.36
CA SER A 84 11.41 7.97 -9.88
C SER A 84 10.58 6.93 -9.16
N GLU A 85 10.62 5.68 -9.62
CA GLU A 85 9.94 4.57 -8.95
C GLU A 85 10.59 4.27 -7.60
N VAL A 86 9.75 3.99 -6.60
CA VAL A 86 10.18 3.63 -5.25
C VAL A 86 9.33 2.50 -4.69
N GLY A 87 9.95 1.72 -3.80
CA GLY A 87 9.28 0.68 -3.03
C GLY A 87 8.54 1.24 -1.81
N PHE A 88 8.52 0.45 -0.74
CA PHE A 88 7.91 0.85 0.52
C PHE A 88 8.84 1.76 1.34
N ILE A 89 8.32 2.90 1.76
CA ILE A 89 9.00 3.92 2.58
C ILE A 89 8.35 3.91 3.97
N PRO A 90 9.10 3.55 5.04
CA PRO A 90 8.58 3.63 6.40
C PRO A 90 8.38 5.08 6.83
N HIS A 91 7.40 5.33 7.71
CA HIS A 91 7.19 6.64 8.31
C HIS A 91 8.41 7.01 9.19
N PRO A 92 8.91 8.25 9.15
CA PRO A 92 10.16 8.64 9.83
C PRO A 92 10.11 8.49 11.35
N THR A 93 8.93 8.61 11.96
CA THR A 93 8.76 8.62 13.43
C THR A 93 7.71 7.66 13.96
N ILE A 94 6.89 7.05 13.09
CA ILE A 94 5.78 6.18 13.51
C ILE A 94 6.19 4.77 13.11
N GLU A 95 6.54 3.97 14.12
CA GLU A 95 6.88 2.58 13.92
C GLU A 95 5.70 1.82 13.28
N ASN A 96 6.03 0.81 12.48
CA ASN A 96 5.05 -0.04 11.81
C ASN A 96 4.04 0.71 10.94
N ALA A 97 4.44 1.85 10.37
CA ALA A 97 3.66 2.59 9.38
C ALA A 97 4.53 2.95 8.17
N GLY A 98 3.92 3.12 6.99
CA GLY A 98 4.62 3.58 5.80
C GLY A 98 3.74 3.66 4.55
N ALA A 99 4.36 4.03 3.44
CA ALA A 99 3.70 4.23 2.15
C ALA A 99 4.54 3.66 1.00
N SER A 100 3.90 3.32 -0.12
CA SER A 100 4.59 2.93 -1.35
C SER A 100 3.99 3.76 -2.47
N PRO A 101 4.46 5.01 -2.67
CA PRO A 101 3.93 5.85 -3.74
C PRO A 101 4.33 5.29 -5.11
N ASP A 102 3.48 5.51 -6.12
CA ASP A 102 3.70 5.00 -7.48
C ASP A 102 4.90 5.66 -8.19
N GLY A 103 5.37 6.78 -7.64
CA GLY A 103 6.63 7.44 -7.99
C GLY A 103 6.84 8.73 -7.22
N LEU A 104 8.10 9.16 -7.12
CA LEU A 104 8.52 10.45 -6.59
C LEU A 104 8.77 11.42 -7.75
N VAL A 105 8.11 12.57 -7.70
CA VAL A 105 8.24 13.67 -8.69
C VAL A 105 9.20 14.72 -8.16
#